data_AF-A0A2V8VSX5-F1
#
_entry.id   AF-A0A2V8VSX5-F1
#
_cell.length_a   1.000
_cell.length_b   1.000
_cell.length_c   1.000
_cell.angle_alpha   90.00
_cell.angle_beta   90.00
_cell.angle_gamma   90.00
#
_symmetry.space_group_name_H-M   'P 1'
#
loop_
_entity.id
_entity.type
_entity.pdbx_description
1 polymer ?
#
loop_
_entity_poly.entity_id
_entity_poly.type
_entity_poly.pdbx_seq_one_letter_code
_entity_poly.pdbx_strand_id
1 'polypeptide(L)'
;MTTAQTVGTAYDARIRRAERLSSEYSFASEFLNFYKHVAAFQKTFRANIASSGGTKSSSTPIAELRAPLDLTVLLPHFRGFLSTIEQHAPPALAQAAQQLSLLPSDSWIASLEAYWKHAGKFDQQIGAFAQFLARAFLQPYAEFRAAMTPKPPIVATMRVCPLCGARPLLGVLRPEGDGGKRFLLCSFCSQEWEFRRIFCSTCGEEEEGKLPVYVAEQLPHIRVEACDTCKFFLPGVDLTKDGNAIPLVDDLAAIPLTLWAHEHGYSRLQPNLLGT
;
A
#
# COMPACT_ATOMS: atom_id res chain seq x y z
N MET A 1 -21.38 11.26 9.06
CA MET A 1 -20.11 10.90 9.71
C MET A 1 -19.03 11.83 9.17
N THR A 2 -18.23 12.46 10.03
CA THR A 2 -17.17 13.38 9.60
C THR A 2 -16.00 12.61 8.98
N THR A 3 -15.23 13.24 8.08
CA THR A 3 -14.06 12.64 7.41
C THR A 3 -13.05 12.02 8.39
N ALA A 4 -12.92 12.58 9.60
CA ALA A 4 -12.09 12.03 10.68
C ALA A 4 -12.62 10.69 11.25
N GLN A 5 -13.95 10.54 11.38
CA GLN A 5 -14.59 9.30 11.84
C GLN A 5 -14.39 8.16 10.82
N THR A 6 -14.58 8.44 9.52
CA THR A 6 -14.40 7.45 8.44
C THR A 6 -12.95 6.97 8.31
N VAL A 7 -11.99 7.81 8.69
CA VAL A 7 -10.56 7.50 8.62
C VAL A 7 -10.09 6.67 9.84
N GLY A 8 -10.57 6.99 11.04
CA GLY A 8 -10.39 6.12 12.21
C GLY A 8 -10.91 4.70 11.95
N THR A 9 -12.09 4.60 11.32
CA THR A 9 -12.71 3.32 10.99
C THR A 9 -11.92 2.48 9.97
N ALA A 10 -11.15 3.12 9.07
CA ALA A 10 -10.37 2.41 8.05
C ALA A 10 -9.14 1.70 8.62
N TYR A 11 -8.36 2.38 9.47
CA TYR A 11 -7.23 1.75 10.16
C TYR A 11 -7.70 0.73 11.20
N ASP A 12 -8.81 0.99 11.89
CA ASP A 12 -9.43 0.01 12.77
C ASP A 12 -9.84 -1.27 12.02
N ALA A 13 -10.38 -1.14 10.80
CA ALA A 13 -10.67 -2.28 9.95
C ALA A 13 -9.41 -3.04 9.53
N ARG A 14 -8.31 -2.32 9.21
CA ARG A 14 -7.01 -2.95 8.90
C ARG A 14 -6.47 -3.76 10.08
N ILE A 15 -6.50 -3.19 11.28
CA ILE A 15 -6.02 -3.85 12.51
C ILE A 15 -6.86 -5.09 12.80
N ARG A 16 -8.20 -4.98 12.80
CA ARG A 16 -9.09 -6.14 13.03
C ARG A 16 -8.93 -7.24 11.97
N ARG A 17 -8.74 -6.87 10.70
CA ARG A 17 -8.47 -7.85 9.63
C ARG A 17 -7.14 -8.55 9.89
N ALA A 18 -6.09 -7.81 10.25
CA ALA A 18 -4.79 -8.39 10.56
C ALA A 18 -4.85 -9.32 11.78
N GLU A 19 -5.60 -8.97 12.83
CA GLU A 19 -5.84 -9.84 13.99
C GLU A 19 -6.45 -11.17 13.59
N ARG A 20 -7.56 -11.13 12.83
CA ARG A 20 -8.21 -12.36 12.38
C ARG A 20 -7.30 -13.21 11.51
N LEU A 21 -6.68 -12.62 10.48
CA LEU A 21 -5.78 -13.34 9.58
C LEU A 21 -4.59 -13.94 10.36
N SER A 22 -4.07 -13.25 11.38
CA SER A 22 -2.96 -13.76 12.20
C SER A 22 -3.33 -14.96 13.07
N SER A 23 -4.62 -15.10 13.40
CA SER A 23 -5.16 -16.25 14.14
C SER A 23 -5.54 -17.42 13.23
N GLU A 24 -5.90 -17.13 11.99
CA GLU A 24 -6.35 -18.10 10.99
C GLU A 24 -5.17 -18.74 10.24
N TYR A 25 -4.15 -17.94 9.92
CA TYR A 25 -3.01 -18.34 9.11
C TYR A 25 -1.70 -18.24 9.89
N SER A 26 -1.25 -19.35 10.48
CA SER A 26 -0.03 -19.41 11.30
C SER A 26 1.22 -18.93 10.55
N PHE A 27 1.33 -19.25 9.25
CA PHE A 27 2.46 -18.84 8.40
C PHE A 27 2.58 -17.33 8.21
N ALA A 28 1.49 -16.57 8.38
CA ALA A 28 1.48 -15.11 8.24
C ALA A 28 1.45 -14.38 9.60
N SER A 29 1.37 -15.12 10.71
CA SER A 29 1.08 -14.55 12.03
C SER A 29 2.13 -13.53 12.47
N GLU A 30 3.43 -13.84 12.31
CA GLU A 30 4.51 -12.92 12.68
C GLU A 30 4.43 -11.60 11.91
N PHE A 31 4.26 -11.66 10.58
CA PHE A 31 4.12 -10.49 9.70
C PHE A 31 2.90 -9.63 10.08
N LEU A 32 1.75 -10.28 10.30
CA LEU A 32 0.51 -9.59 10.62
C LEU A 32 0.55 -9.00 12.04
N ASN A 33 1.20 -9.67 12.99
CA ASN A 33 1.42 -9.14 14.34
C ASN A 33 2.29 -7.89 14.32
N PHE A 34 3.40 -7.92 13.58
CA PHE A 34 4.21 -6.72 13.36
C PHE A 34 3.41 -5.59 12.67
N TYR A 35 2.66 -5.92 11.61
CA TYR A 35 1.83 -4.96 10.90
C TYR A 35 0.80 -4.26 11.80
N LYS A 36 0.22 -4.95 12.79
CA LYS A 36 -0.72 -4.33 13.74
C LYS A 36 -0.09 -3.16 14.50
N HIS A 37 1.17 -3.27 14.92
CA HIS A 37 1.88 -2.18 15.58
C HIS A 37 2.11 -0.99 14.63
N VAL A 38 2.48 -1.26 13.38
CA VAL A 38 2.62 -0.23 12.34
C VAL A 38 1.28 0.46 12.08
N ALA A 39 0.20 -0.31 11.89
CA ALA A 39 -1.14 0.21 11.63
C ALA A 39 -1.70 1.01 12.82
N ALA A 40 -1.41 0.60 14.06
CA ALA A 40 -1.79 1.34 15.26
C ALA A 40 -1.08 2.70 15.35
N PHE A 41 0.22 2.76 15.06
CA PHE A 41 0.93 4.04 14.92
C PHE A 41 0.31 4.90 13.81
N GLN A 42 0.11 4.30 12.63
CA GLN A 42 -0.44 4.98 11.47
C GLN A 42 -1.85 5.57 11.74
N LYS A 43 -2.70 4.87 12.50
CA LYS A 43 -4.02 5.35 12.94
C LYS A 43 -3.89 6.67 13.71
N THR A 44 -3.06 6.69 14.75
CA THR A 44 -2.85 7.87 15.59
C THR A 44 -2.23 9.00 14.78
N PHE A 45 -1.21 8.68 13.97
CA PHE A 45 -0.54 9.68 13.14
C PHE A 45 -1.48 10.31 12.12
N ARG A 46 -2.35 9.50 11.50
CA ARG A 46 -3.36 9.98 10.56
C ARG A 46 -4.33 10.99 11.18
N ALA A 47 -4.69 10.81 12.45
CA ALA A 47 -5.52 11.74 13.20
C ALA A 47 -4.78 13.07 13.46
N ASN A 48 -3.50 13.01 13.84
CA ASN A 48 -2.65 14.18 14.03
C ASN A 48 -2.48 15.00 12.75
N ILE A 49 -2.28 14.32 11.61
CA ILE A 49 -2.22 14.94 10.27
C ILE A 49 -3.54 15.68 9.97
N ALA A 50 -4.69 15.04 10.22
CA ALA A 50 -6.00 15.65 9.97
C ALA A 50 -6.23 16.92 10.82
N SER A 51 -5.87 16.87 12.10
CA SER A 51 -5.98 18.00 13.03
C SER A 51 -5.04 19.16 12.65
N SER A 52 -3.86 18.86 12.11
CA SER A 52 -2.87 19.87 11.71
C SER A 52 -3.12 20.44 10.31
N GLY A 53 -3.81 19.70 9.44
CA GLY A 53 -4.11 20.11 8.06
C GLY A 53 -5.28 21.10 7.94
N GLY A 54 -6.06 21.33 9.00
CA GLY A 54 -7.19 22.26 8.99
C GLY A 54 -6.82 23.75 8.98
N THR A 55 -5.54 24.11 9.16
CA THR A 55 -5.09 25.49 9.38
C THR A 55 -4.41 26.18 8.18
N LYS A 56 -4.16 25.49 7.07
CA LYS A 56 -3.58 26.10 5.84
C LYS A 56 -4.52 25.95 4.65
N SER A 57 -5.72 26.51 4.75
CA SER A 57 -6.50 26.88 3.57
C SER A 57 -5.86 28.14 2.97
N SER A 58 -4.97 27.97 2.00
CA SER A 58 -4.61 29.04 1.09
C SER A 58 -4.92 28.59 -0.33
N SER A 59 -5.69 29.44 -0.99
CA SER A 59 -6.18 29.40 -2.36
C SER A 59 -5.06 29.22 -3.39
N THR A 60 -4.53 28.00 -3.49
CA THR A 60 -3.45 27.63 -4.42
C THR A 60 -3.98 26.53 -5.33
N PRO A 61 -3.57 26.45 -6.62
CA PRO A 61 -4.14 25.51 -7.59
C PRO A 61 -3.99 24.08 -7.06
N ILE A 62 -4.94 23.20 -7.42
CA ILE A 62 -5.01 21.78 -7.05
C ILE A 62 -3.60 21.24 -6.73
N ALA A 63 -3.25 21.18 -5.45
CA ALA A 63 -1.89 20.86 -5.06
C ALA A 63 -1.63 19.40 -5.48
N GLU A 64 -0.78 19.22 -6.50
CA GLU A 64 -0.36 17.91 -6.99
C GLU A 64 -0.04 17.01 -5.81
N LEU A 65 -0.48 15.75 -5.82
CA LEU A 65 -0.29 14.84 -4.67
C LEU A 65 1.17 14.83 -4.18
N ARG A 66 2.17 15.05 -5.06
CA ARG A 66 3.59 15.07 -4.74
C ARG A 66 4.21 16.43 -4.46
N ALA A 67 3.42 17.47 -4.20
CA ALA A 67 3.95 18.73 -3.68
C ALA A 67 4.84 18.48 -2.43
N PRO A 68 5.78 19.39 -2.09
CA PRO A 68 6.70 19.21 -0.98
C PRO A 68 6.02 18.77 0.33
N LEU A 69 6.75 17.97 1.12
CA LEU A 69 6.28 17.48 2.41
C LEU A 69 6.08 18.63 3.40
N ASP A 70 4.98 18.64 4.16
CA ASP A 70 4.87 19.54 5.32
C ASP A 70 5.65 18.95 6.52
N LEU A 71 6.95 19.24 6.54
CA LEU A 71 7.87 18.74 7.58
C LEU A 71 7.49 19.20 9.00
N THR A 72 6.74 20.30 9.13
CA THR A 72 6.25 20.78 10.44
C THR A 72 5.21 19.84 11.05
N VAL A 73 4.45 19.16 10.20
CA VAL A 73 3.46 18.14 10.60
C VAL A 73 4.12 16.77 10.75
N LEU A 74 5.10 16.45 9.91
CA LEU A 74 5.67 15.11 9.84
C LEU A 74 6.78 14.87 10.88
N LEU A 75 7.82 15.71 10.91
CA LEU A 75 9.03 15.44 11.69
C LEU A 75 8.81 15.21 13.19
N PRO A 76 7.88 15.90 13.89
CA PRO A 76 7.63 15.66 15.31
C PRO A 76 7.25 14.21 15.65
N HIS A 77 6.72 13.45 14.68
CA HIS A 77 6.27 12.07 14.88
C HIS A 77 7.29 11.02 14.43
N PHE A 78 8.33 11.40 13.68
CA PHE A 78 9.23 10.42 13.05
C PHE A 78 10.07 9.63 14.05
N ARG A 79 10.58 10.29 15.10
CA ARG A 79 11.30 9.58 16.17
C ARG A 79 10.42 8.57 16.91
N GLY A 80 9.16 8.93 17.19
CA GLY A 80 8.18 8.01 17.80
C GLY A 80 7.85 6.81 16.91
N PHE A 81 7.80 7.03 15.59
CA PHE A 81 7.69 5.95 14.62
C PHE A 81 8.88 5.00 14.69
N LEU A 82 10.11 5.53 14.62
CA LEU A 82 11.33 4.69 14.68
C LEU A 82 11.39 3.87 15.97
N SER A 83 11.01 4.44 17.12
CA SER A 83 10.93 3.71 18.39
C SER A 83 9.89 2.58 18.35
N THR A 84 8.75 2.78 17.69
CA THR A 84 7.74 1.72 17.50
C THR A 84 8.31 0.56 16.67
N ILE A 85 9.08 0.87 15.63
CA ILE A 85 9.73 -0.15 14.79
C ILE A 85 10.83 -0.88 15.57
N GLU A 86 11.70 -0.15 16.29
CA GLU A 86 12.76 -0.74 17.12
C GLU A 86 12.21 -1.76 18.14
N GLN A 87 11.03 -1.48 18.72
CA GLN A 87 10.42 -2.33 19.74
C GLN A 87 9.75 -3.60 19.17
N HIS A 88 9.20 -3.55 17.96
CA HIS A 88 8.27 -4.57 17.47
C HIS A 88 8.69 -5.26 16.17
N ALA A 89 9.68 -4.73 15.45
CA ALA A 89 10.12 -5.29 14.18
C ALA A 89 11.07 -6.48 14.36
N PRO A 90 11.22 -7.34 13.31
CA PRO A 90 12.29 -8.33 13.27
C PRO A 90 13.68 -7.69 13.46
N PRO A 91 14.67 -8.42 14.01
CA PRO A 91 15.93 -7.84 14.49
C PRO A 91 16.66 -6.95 13.48
N ALA A 92 16.72 -7.36 12.21
CA ALA A 92 17.42 -6.62 11.17
C ALA A 92 16.74 -5.27 10.85
N LEU A 93 15.40 -5.23 10.88
CA LEU A 93 14.63 -4.00 10.66
C LEU A 93 14.65 -3.11 11.90
N ALA A 94 14.60 -3.69 13.10
CA ALA A 94 14.77 -2.97 14.36
C ALA A 94 16.14 -2.27 14.42
N GLN A 95 17.21 -2.97 14.03
CA GLN A 95 18.55 -2.38 13.94
C GLN A 95 18.62 -1.25 12.91
N ALA A 96 17.98 -1.38 11.75
CA ALA A 96 17.92 -0.31 10.75
C ALA A 96 17.17 0.94 11.28
N ALA A 97 16.07 0.74 12.02
CA ALA A 97 15.34 1.83 12.66
C ALA A 97 16.18 2.53 13.74
N GLN A 98 16.91 1.77 14.54
CA GLN A 98 17.84 2.29 15.54
C GLN A 98 18.99 3.08 14.90
N GLN A 99 19.62 2.55 13.85
CA GLN A 99 20.67 3.26 13.13
C GLN A 99 20.16 4.59 12.55
N LEU A 100 18.97 4.59 11.97
CA LEU A 100 18.35 5.81 11.46
C LEU A 100 18.03 6.80 12.59
N SER A 101 17.62 6.34 13.77
CA SER A 101 17.25 7.22 14.90
C SER A 101 18.44 7.99 15.50
N LEU A 102 19.66 7.49 15.30
CA LEU A 102 20.91 8.14 15.70
C LEU A 102 21.38 9.24 14.72
N LEU A 103 20.82 9.29 13.51
CA LEU A 103 21.16 10.31 12.51
C LEU A 103 20.51 11.67 12.83
N PRO A 104 21.12 12.78 12.36
CA PRO A 104 20.50 14.10 12.47
C PRO A 104 19.20 14.20 11.64
N SER A 105 18.35 15.17 11.99
CA SER A 105 17.06 15.40 11.33
C SER A 105 17.18 15.59 9.81
N ASP A 106 18.27 16.20 9.34
CA ASP A 106 18.47 16.44 7.91
C ASP A 106 18.59 15.14 7.11
N SER A 107 19.18 14.10 7.70
CA SER A 107 19.24 12.77 7.10
C SER A 107 17.86 12.11 7.01
N TRP A 108 17.00 12.36 8.01
CA TRP A 108 15.61 11.91 8.00
C TRP A 108 14.83 12.61 6.90
N ILE A 109 14.94 13.94 6.82
CA ILE A 109 14.28 14.76 5.79
C ILE A 109 14.67 14.27 4.41
N ALA A 110 15.98 14.16 4.13
CA ALA A 110 16.47 13.69 2.84
C ALA A 110 15.91 12.31 2.47
N SER A 111 15.85 11.38 3.43
CA SER A 111 15.31 10.03 3.21
C SER A 111 13.81 10.06 2.89
N LEU A 112 13.03 10.84 3.63
CA LEU A 112 11.60 10.98 3.44
C LEU A 112 11.26 11.67 2.11
N GLU A 113 11.98 12.74 1.75
CA GLU A 113 11.81 13.47 0.50
C GLU A 113 12.20 12.62 -0.72
N ALA A 114 13.31 11.89 -0.63
CA ALA A 114 13.76 10.98 -1.68
C ALA A 114 12.72 9.89 -1.95
N TYR A 115 12.15 9.28 -0.90
CA TYR A 115 11.05 8.34 -1.06
C TYR A 115 9.81 9.02 -1.67
N TRP A 116 9.38 10.15 -1.10
CA TRP A 116 8.17 10.86 -1.53
C TRP A 116 8.17 11.20 -3.02
N LYS A 117 9.32 11.67 -3.53
CA LYS A 117 9.47 12.09 -4.93
C LYS A 117 9.39 10.93 -5.92
N HIS A 118 9.85 9.74 -5.55
CA HIS A 118 10.14 8.65 -6.50
C HIS A 118 9.36 7.35 -6.28
N ALA A 119 8.81 7.11 -5.08
CA ALA A 119 8.16 5.85 -4.70
C ALA A 119 7.15 5.36 -5.75
N GLY A 120 7.21 4.09 -6.13
CA GLY A 120 6.25 3.47 -7.07
C GLY A 120 6.27 4.00 -8.51
N LYS A 121 7.10 4.98 -8.87
CA LYS A 121 7.31 5.40 -10.27
C LYS A 121 8.52 4.69 -10.90
N PHE A 122 9.58 4.56 -10.12
CA PHE A 122 10.85 3.99 -10.54
C PHE A 122 11.24 2.87 -9.59
N ASP A 123 11.96 1.89 -10.12
CA ASP A 123 12.62 0.88 -9.30
C ASP A 123 13.76 1.59 -8.56
N GLN A 124 13.51 1.93 -7.30
CA GLN A 124 14.52 2.59 -6.48
C GLN A 124 15.51 1.55 -5.99
N GLN A 125 16.80 1.72 -6.29
CA GLN A 125 17.88 0.95 -5.67
C GLN A 125 18.15 1.44 -4.24
N ILE A 126 17.10 1.59 -3.43
CA ILE A 126 17.21 1.89 -2.01
C ILE A 126 17.09 0.57 -1.26
N GLY A 127 17.89 0.40 -0.20
CA GLY A 127 17.81 -0.81 0.63
C GLY A 127 16.39 -1.03 1.16
N ALA A 128 15.94 -2.29 1.19
CA ALA A 128 14.56 -2.66 1.52
C ALA A 128 14.07 -2.06 2.86
N PHE A 129 14.94 -2.02 3.88
CA PHE A 129 14.59 -1.43 5.18
C PHE A 129 14.42 0.09 5.13
N ALA A 130 15.30 0.81 4.42
CA ALA A 130 15.16 2.25 4.26
C ALA A 130 13.87 2.60 3.48
N GLN A 131 13.54 1.81 2.45
CA GLN A 131 12.29 1.95 1.72
C GLN A 131 11.08 1.64 2.61
N PHE A 132 11.12 0.58 3.43
CA PHE A 132 10.08 0.27 4.40
C PHE A 132 9.84 1.42 5.37
N LEU A 133 10.90 1.94 6.01
CA LEU A 133 10.79 2.98 7.05
C LEU A 133 10.14 4.24 6.49
N ALA A 134 10.57 4.70 5.32
CA ALA A 134 9.97 5.87 4.67
C ALA A 134 8.53 5.59 4.21
N ARG A 135 8.26 4.42 3.62
CA ARG A 135 6.92 4.03 3.15
C ARG A 135 5.92 3.93 4.29
N ALA A 136 6.24 3.17 5.33
CA ALA A 136 5.38 2.94 6.49
C ALA A 136 5.04 4.27 7.18
N PHE A 137 6.01 5.16 7.32
CA PHE A 137 5.80 6.46 7.93
C PHE A 137 4.96 7.40 7.05
N LEU A 138 5.23 7.48 5.75
CA LEU A 138 4.58 8.44 4.84
C LEU A 138 3.21 7.97 4.32
N GLN A 139 2.88 6.68 4.45
CA GLN A 139 1.61 6.14 3.95
C GLN A 139 0.37 6.91 4.47
N PRO A 140 0.20 7.18 5.78
CA PRO A 140 -0.95 7.97 6.26
C PRO A 140 -1.05 9.36 5.64
N TYR A 141 0.09 9.99 5.34
CA TYR A 141 0.16 11.31 4.72
C TYR A 141 -0.20 11.24 3.23
N ALA A 142 0.29 10.24 2.50
CA ALA A 142 -0.09 9.99 1.11
C ALA A 142 -1.59 9.71 0.97
N GLU A 143 -2.14 8.88 1.85
CA GLU A 143 -3.57 8.57 1.90
C GLU A 143 -4.41 9.80 2.25
N PHE A 144 -3.95 10.63 3.20
CA PHE A 144 -4.62 11.89 3.54
C PHE A 144 -4.70 12.83 2.33
N ARG A 145 -3.56 13.08 1.68
CA ARG A 145 -3.51 13.96 0.52
C ARG A 145 -4.34 13.43 -0.64
N ALA A 146 -4.37 12.11 -0.84
CA ALA A 146 -5.16 11.50 -1.89
C ALA A 146 -6.66 11.70 -1.66
N ALA A 147 -7.12 11.51 -0.42
CA ALA A 147 -8.51 11.74 -0.05
C ALA A 147 -8.95 13.21 -0.20
N MET A 148 -8.01 14.16 -0.12
CA MET A 148 -8.27 15.60 -0.28
C MET A 148 -8.14 16.08 -1.73
N THR A 149 -7.58 15.28 -2.63
CA THR A 149 -7.38 15.68 -4.02
C THR A 149 -8.61 15.31 -4.85
N PRO A 150 -9.13 16.21 -5.71
CA PRO A 150 -10.22 15.87 -6.62
C PRO A 150 -9.88 14.63 -7.45
N LYS A 151 -10.83 13.71 -7.55
CA LYS A 151 -10.63 12.49 -8.36
C LYS A 151 -10.55 12.89 -9.83
N PRO A 152 -9.52 12.45 -10.57
CA PRO A 152 -9.45 12.70 -12.00
C PRO A 152 -10.65 12.03 -12.70
N PRO A 153 -11.04 12.51 -13.90
CA PRO A 153 -12.07 11.88 -14.70
C PRO A 153 -11.76 10.39 -14.93
N ILE A 154 -12.82 9.58 -15.03
CA ILE A 154 -12.68 8.13 -15.22
C ILE A 154 -12.05 7.88 -16.59
N VAL A 155 -10.76 7.54 -16.58
CA VAL A 155 -10.08 6.97 -17.74
C VAL A 155 -9.81 5.52 -17.39
N ALA A 156 -10.68 4.63 -17.89
CA ALA A 156 -10.43 3.20 -17.83
C ALA A 156 -9.08 2.89 -18.52
N THR A 157 -8.36 1.87 -18.04
CA THR A 157 -7.09 1.33 -18.58
C THR A 157 -5.79 2.11 -18.31
N MET A 158 -5.80 3.15 -17.47
CA MET A 158 -4.53 3.71 -16.98
C MET A 158 -3.74 2.67 -16.18
N ARG A 159 -2.54 2.32 -16.65
CA ARG A 159 -1.64 1.34 -16.01
C ARG A 159 -0.92 1.88 -14.76
N VAL A 160 -0.97 3.19 -14.56
CA VAL A 160 -0.45 3.88 -13.38
C VAL A 160 -1.57 4.64 -12.69
N CYS A 161 -1.41 4.90 -11.40
CA CYS A 161 -2.36 5.67 -10.62
C CYS A 161 -2.54 7.06 -11.25
N PRO A 162 -3.78 7.45 -11.61
CA PRO A 162 -4.03 8.72 -12.27
C PRO A 162 -3.79 9.94 -11.37
N LEU A 163 -3.65 9.71 -10.06
CA LEU A 163 -3.46 10.74 -9.06
C LEU A 163 -1.99 11.05 -8.78
N CYS A 164 -1.12 10.03 -8.81
CA CYS A 164 0.27 10.18 -8.39
C CYS A 164 1.30 9.58 -9.35
N GLY A 165 0.84 8.87 -10.39
CA GLY A 165 1.67 8.18 -11.37
C GLY A 165 2.39 6.93 -10.85
N ALA A 166 2.13 6.49 -9.61
CA ALA A 166 2.72 5.25 -9.10
C ALA A 166 2.02 4.00 -9.68
N ARG A 167 2.78 2.93 -9.80
CA ARG A 167 2.33 1.61 -10.25
C ARG A 167 1.30 1.00 -9.28
N PRO A 168 0.44 0.09 -9.74
CA PRO A 168 -0.50 -0.62 -8.87
C PRO A 168 0.24 -1.56 -7.90
N LEU A 169 -0.32 -1.69 -6.71
CA LEU A 169 0.08 -2.70 -5.72
C LEU A 169 -0.62 -4.03 -5.96
N LEU A 170 -1.92 -3.96 -6.20
CA LEU A 170 -2.82 -5.11 -6.36
C LEU A 170 -4.07 -4.70 -7.14
N GLY A 171 -4.81 -5.70 -7.64
CA GLY A 171 -6.16 -5.57 -8.16
C GLY A 171 -7.22 -5.85 -7.10
N VAL A 172 -8.38 -5.23 -7.23
CA VAL A 172 -9.56 -5.48 -6.38
C VAL A 172 -10.75 -5.77 -7.27
N LEU A 173 -11.42 -6.92 -7.09
CA LEU A 173 -12.72 -7.18 -7.70
C LEU A 173 -13.80 -6.81 -6.71
N ARG A 174 -14.65 -5.84 -7.07
CA ARG A 174 -15.79 -5.40 -6.25
C ARG A 174 -17.10 -5.94 -6.84
N PRO A 175 -18.07 -6.37 -6.03
CA PRO A 175 -19.39 -6.76 -6.52
C PRO A 175 -20.05 -5.64 -7.33
N GLU A 176 -20.59 -5.97 -8.50
CA GLU A 176 -21.39 -5.07 -9.33
C GLU A 176 -22.40 -5.90 -10.14
N GLY A 177 -23.70 -5.70 -9.88
CA GLY A 177 -24.76 -6.54 -10.44
C GLY A 177 -24.54 -8.02 -10.10
N ASP A 178 -24.68 -8.88 -11.12
CA ASP A 178 -24.43 -10.33 -11.00
C ASP A 178 -22.94 -10.71 -11.18
N GLY A 179 -22.05 -9.72 -11.28
CA GLY A 179 -20.64 -9.91 -11.55
C GLY A 179 -19.74 -9.11 -10.63
N GLY A 180 -18.59 -8.71 -11.16
CA GLY A 180 -17.63 -7.90 -10.43
C GLY A 180 -16.87 -6.96 -11.33
N LYS A 181 -16.62 -5.77 -10.82
CA LYS A 181 -15.85 -4.71 -11.46
C LYS A 181 -14.44 -4.66 -10.90
N ARG A 182 -13.44 -4.62 -11.78
CA ARG A 182 -12.03 -4.61 -11.38
C ARG A 182 -11.53 -3.18 -11.19
N PHE A 183 -10.79 -3.01 -10.11
CA PHE A 183 -10.08 -1.79 -9.76
C PHE A 183 -8.61 -2.13 -9.53
N LEU A 184 -7.73 -1.16 -9.65
CA LEU A 184 -6.35 -1.25 -9.18
C LEU A 184 -6.19 -0.39 -7.94
N LEU A 185 -5.40 -0.86 -6.97
CA LEU A 185 -5.04 -0.12 -5.76
C LEU A 185 -3.61 0.42 -5.90
N CYS A 186 -3.41 1.72 -5.67
CA CYS A 186 -2.10 2.36 -5.81
C CYS A 186 -1.10 1.88 -4.75
N SER A 187 0.17 1.60 -5.13
CA SER A 187 1.23 1.22 -4.19
C SER A 187 1.73 2.33 -3.27
N PHE A 188 1.41 3.59 -3.59
CA PHE A 188 1.88 4.77 -2.87
C PHE A 188 0.77 5.48 -2.10
N CYS A 189 -0.30 5.87 -2.78
CA CYS A 189 -1.34 6.72 -2.20
C CYS A 189 -2.65 5.99 -1.85
N SER A 190 -2.71 4.69 -2.09
CA SER A 190 -3.88 3.83 -1.88
C SER A 190 -5.16 4.27 -2.60
N GLN A 191 -5.07 5.18 -3.60
CA GLN A 191 -6.20 5.50 -4.46
C GLN A 191 -6.56 4.29 -5.32
N GLU A 192 -7.85 3.96 -5.38
CA GLU A 192 -8.40 2.98 -6.31
C GLU A 192 -8.84 3.64 -7.62
N TRP A 193 -8.64 2.96 -8.75
CA TRP A 193 -9.20 3.39 -10.04
C TRP A 193 -9.69 2.20 -10.84
N GLU A 194 -10.71 2.44 -11.66
CA GLU A 194 -11.33 1.42 -12.51
C GLU A 194 -10.32 0.89 -13.54
N PHE A 195 -10.33 -0.43 -13.73
CA PHE A 195 -9.44 -1.09 -14.66
C PHE A 195 -10.11 -2.29 -15.32
N ARG A 196 -9.80 -2.56 -16.59
CA ARG A 196 -10.43 -3.66 -17.32
C ARG A 196 -9.97 -5.02 -16.80
N ARG A 197 -10.82 -6.05 -16.91
CA ARG A 197 -10.55 -7.39 -16.36
C ARG A 197 -9.48 -8.14 -17.14
N ILE A 198 -9.59 -8.19 -18.47
CA ILE A 198 -8.64 -8.88 -19.35
C ILE A 198 -7.67 -7.83 -19.92
N PHE A 199 -6.69 -7.45 -19.12
CA PHE A 199 -5.65 -6.50 -19.50
C PHE A 199 -4.50 -6.55 -18.47
N CYS A 200 -3.26 -6.73 -18.93
CA CYS A 200 -2.08 -6.69 -18.08
C CYS A 200 -1.79 -5.26 -17.64
N SER A 201 -1.83 -5.02 -16.32
CA SER A 201 -1.54 -3.71 -15.73
C SER A 201 -0.08 -3.25 -15.91
N THR A 202 0.81 -4.14 -16.33
CA THR A 202 2.24 -3.86 -16.55
C THR A 202 2.52 -3.56 -18.03
N CYS A 203 2.43 -4.56 -18.91
CA CYS A 203 2.83 -4.42 -20.31
C CYS A 203 1.67 -4.07 -21.27
N GLY A 204 0.42 -4.26 -20.85
CA GLY A 204 -0.76 -4.03 -21.69
C GLY A 204 -1.15 -5.20 -22.59
N GLU A 205 -0.66 -6.42 -22.30
CA GLU A 205 -1.18 -7.64 -22.93
C GLU A 205 -2.70 -7.77 -22.74
N GLU A 206 -3.40 -8.11 -23.82
CA GLU A 206 -4.87 -8.24 -23.89
C GLU A 206 -5.31 -9.67 -24.25
N GLU A 207 -4.40 -10.52 -24.71
CA GLU A 207 -4.71 -11.90 -25.06
C GLU A 207 -4.97 -12.74 -23.81
N GLU A 208 -6.21 -13.20 -23.61
CA GLU A 208 -6.64 -13.97 -22.44
C GLU A 208 -5.77 -15.20 -22.19
N GLY A 209 -5.36 -15.90 -23.26
CA GLY A 209 -4.49 -17.08 -23.18
C GLY A 209 -3.08 -16.80 -22.61
N LYS A 210 -2.67 -15.53 -22.53
CA LYS A 210 -1.39 -15.07 -21.95
C LYS A 210 -1.55 -14.42 -20.58
N LEU A 211 -2.75 -14.44 -20.01
CA LEU A 211 -3.08 -13.82 -18.73
C LEU A 211 -3.61 -14.87 -17.73
N PRO A 212 -2.81 -15.90 -17.38
CA PRO A 212 -3.26 -16.94 -16.48
C PRO A 212 -3.57 -16.37 -15.09
N VAL A 213 -4.64 -16.90 -14.49
CA VAL A 213 -5.05 -16.59 -13.12
C VAL A 213 -4.94 -17.84 -12.26
N TYR A 214 -4.23 -17.72 -11.14
CA TYR A 214 -4.12 -18.80 -10.15
C TYR A 214 -4.81 -18.41 -8.84
N VAL A 215 -5.52 -19.36 -8.24
CA VAL A 215 -6.22 -19.20 -6.95
C VAL A 215 -5.88 -20.40 -6.10
N ALA A 216 -5.40 -20.17 -4.87
CA ALA A 216 -5.14 -21.23 -3.91
C ALA A 216 -6.41 -21.54 -3.10
N GLU A 217 -6.67 -22.81 -2.80
CA GLU A 217 -7.86 -23.23 -2.05
C GLU A 217 -7.92 -22.62 -0.64
N GLN A 218 -6.75 -22.40 -0.01
CA GLN A 218 -6.64 -21.88 1.35
C GLN A 218 -6.95 -20.37 1.44
N LEU A 219 -6.88 -19.66 0.30
CA LEU A 219 -7.10 -18.22 0.18
C LEU A 219 -7.98 -17.95 -1.07
N PRO A 220 -9.25 -18.42 -1.09
CA PRO A 220 -10.08 -18.44 -2.29
C PRO A 220 -10.46 -17.04 -2.81
N HIS A 221 -10.31 -16.02 -1.97
CA HIS A 221 -10.52 -14.61 -2.32
C HIS A 221 -9.23 -13.92 -2.82
N ILE A 222 -8.07 -14.57 -2.79
CA ILE A 222 -6.81 -14.01 -3.30
C ILE A 222 -6.39 -14.77 -4.55
N ARG A 223 -5.99 -14.02 -5.58
CA ARG A 223 -5.55 -14.56 -6.86
C ARG A 223 -4.22 -13.99 -7.30
N VAL A 224 -3.45 -14.78 -8.04
CA VAL A 224 -2.29 -14.32 -8.80
C VAL A 224 -2.75 -14.04 -10.22
N GLU A 225 -2.80 -12.76 -10.62
CA GLU A 225 -3.08 -12.36 -12.00
C GLU A 225 -1.73 -12.21 -12.73
N ALA A 226 -1.32 -13.26 -13.44
CA ALA A 226 -0.02 -13.33 -14.09
C ALA A 226 -0.09 -12.91 -15.57
N CYS A 227 1.07 -12.63 -16.16
CA CYS A 227 1.21 -12.28 -17.57
C CYS A 227 2.39 -13.01 -18.18
N ASP A 228 2.14 -13.87 -19.17
CA ASP A 228 3.17 -14.64 -19.86
C ASP A 228 4.08 -13.79 -20.74
N THR A 229 3.59 -12.63 -21.20
CA THR A 229 4.34 -11.72 -22.07
C THR A 229 5.43 -10.97 -21.32
N CYS A 230 5.14 -10.41 -20.15
CA CYS A 230 6.12 -9.64 -19.38
C CYS A 230 6.66 -10.38 -18.14
N LYS A 231 6.13 -11.56 -17.83
CA LYS A 231 6.51 -12.36 -16.66
C LYS A 231 6.38 -11.61 -15.33
N PHE A 232 5.44 -10.66 -15.26
CA PHE A 232 5.03 -10.03 -14.01
C PHE A 232 3.67 -10.56 -13.58
N PHE A 233 3.44 -10.57 -12.26
CA PHE A 233 2.13 -10.82 -11.69
C PHE A 233 1.65 -9.64 -10.83
N LEU A 234 0.33 -9.57 -10.68
CA LEU A 234 -0.35 -8.66 -9.77
C LEU A 234 -1.26 -9.50 -8.86
N PRO A 235 -1.13 -9.39 -7.52
CA PRO A 235 -2.14 -9.98 -6.64
C PRO A 235 -3.50 -9.35 -6.90
N GLY A 236 -4.55 -10.15 -6.86
CA GLY A 236 -5.94 -9.71 -6.92
C GLY A 236 -6.68 -10.13 -5.66
N VAL A 237 -7.49 -9.23 -5.10
CA VAL A 237 -8.40 -9.55 -3.98
C VAL A 237 -9.83 -9.48 -4.47
N ASP A 238 -10.56 -10.58 -4.33
CA ASP A 238 -11.92 -10.76 -4.81
C ASP A 238 -12.94 -10.59 -3.68
N LEU A 239 -13.51 -9.37 -3.59
CA LEU A 239 -14.53 -9.05 -2.59
C LEU A 239 -15.89 -9.66 -2.92
N THR A 240 -16.06 -10.34 -4.06
CA THR A 240 -17.25 -11.17 -4.33
C THR A 240 -17.16 -12.53 -3.62
N LYS A 241 -15.95 -12.95 -3.22
CA LYS A 241 -15.70 -14.18 -2.46
C LYS A 241 -15.62 -13.93 -0.96
N ASP A 242 -14.95 -12.86 -0.54
CA ASP A 242 -14.92 -12.40 0.85
C ASP A 242 -15.13 -10.89 0.93
N GLY A 243 -16.37 -10.46 1.19
CA GLY A 243 -16.72 -9.04 1.36
C GLY A 243 -16.09 -8.39 2.59
N ASN A 244 -15.52 -9.17 3.52
CA ASN A 244 -14.81 -8.68 4.71
C ASN A 244 -13.30 -8.55 4.48
N ALA A 245 -12.78 -8.86 3.29
CA ALA A 245 -11.36 -8.69 2.99
C ALA A 245 -10.99 -7.20 2.92
N ILE A 246 -9.80 -6.89 3.43
CA ILE A 246 -9.18 -5.57 3.33
C ILE A 246 -7.97 -5.74 2.40
N PRO A 247 -8.06 -5.37 1.12
CA PRO A 247 -7.09 -5.80 0.11
C PRO A 247 -5.63 -5.58 0.48
N LEU A 248 -5.31 -4.42 1.07
CA LEU A 248 -3.96 -4.10 1.55
C LEU A 248 -3.43 -5.09 2.61
N VAL A 249 -4.30 -5.58 3.49
CA VAL A 249 -3.96 -6.47 4.61
C VAL A 249 -3.97 -7.93 4.17
N ASP A 250 -4.96 -8.32 3.37
CA ASP A 250 -5.06 -9.68 2.82
C ASP A 250 -3.86 -10.05 1.95
N ASP A 251 -3.33 -9.09 1.19
CA ASP A 251 -2.11 -9.26 0.43
C ASP A 251 -0.85 -9.46 1.31
N LEU A 252 -0.85 -9.03 2.57
CA LEU A 252 0.22 -9.40 3.53
C LEU A 252 0.14 -10.86 3.95
N ALA A 253 -1.04 -11.47 3.89
CA ALA A 253 -1.23 -12.90 4.15
C ALA A 253 -1.04 -13.77 2.90
N ALA A 254 -0.80 -13.17 1.73
CA ALA A 254 -0.67 -13.89 0.46
C ALA A 254 0.74 -14.45 0.20
N ILE A 255 1.56 -14.64 1.24
CA ILE A 255 2.97 -15.11 1.16
C ILE A 255 3.09 -16.38 0.29
N PRO A 256 2.27 -17.43 0.47
CA PRO A 256 2.39 -18.65 -0.34
C PRO A 256 2.12 -18.42 -1.83
N LEU A 257 1.22 -17.48 -2.17
CA LEU A 257 0.90 -17.15 -3.55
C LEU A 257 2.04 -16.37 -4.22
N THR A 258 2.69 -15.46 -3.47
CA THR A 258 3.90 -14.77 -3.94
C THR A 258 5.03 -15.77 -4.20
N LEU A 259 5.25 -16.72 -3.28
CA LEU A 259 6.26 -17.77 -3.46
C LEU A 259 5.96 -18.64 -4.70
N TRP A 260 4.72 -19.12 -4.83
CA TRP A 260 4.28 -19.89 -5.99
C TRP A 260 4.53 -19.12 -7.30
N ALA A 261 4.19 -17.83 -7.34
CA ALA A 261 4.40 -17.00 -8.53
C ALA A 261 5.88 -16.91 -8.91
N HIS A 262 6.77 -16.72 -7.93
CA HIS A 262 8.21 -16.69 -8.15
C HIS A 262 8.76 -18.01 -8.67
N GLU A 263 8.33 -19.14 -8.11
CA GLU A 263 8.73 -20.48 -8.56
C GLU A 263 8.28 -20.77 -10.00
N HIS A 264 7.19 -20.13 -10.44
CA HIS A 264 6.67 -20.21 -11.82
C HIS A 264 7.26 -19.15 -12.75
N GLY A 265 8.31 -18.44 -12.34
CA GLY A 265 9.04 -17.49 -13.17
C GLY A 265 8.37 -16.12 -13.30
N TYR A 266 7.41 -15.79 -12.42
CA TYR A 266 6.80 -14.47 -12.37
C TYR A 266 7.46 -13.58 -11.31
N SER A 267 7.58 -12.30 -11.62
CA SER A 267 8.08 -11.27 -10.69
C SER A 267 6.96 -10.35 -10.24
N ARG A 268 7.05 -9.83 -9.01
CA ARG A 268 6.10 -8.85 -8.49
C ARG A 268 6.59 -7.44 -8.82
N LEU A 269 5.73 -6.62 -9.45
CA LEU A 269 6.13 -5.27 -9.85
C LEU A 269 6.31 -4.31 -8.67
N GLN A 270 5.42 -4.42 -7.67
CA GLN A 270 5.45 -3.62 -6.45
C GLN A 270 5.13 -4.53 -5.26
N PRO A 271 6.07 -4.73 -4.33
CA PRO A 271 5.78 -5.50 -3.12
C PRO A 271 4.83 -4.74 -2.20
N ASN A 272 4.13 -5.46 -1.33
CA ASN A 272 3.41 -4.84 -0.22
C ASN A 272 4.38 -4.23 0.80
N LEU A 273 3.85 -3.58 1.83
CA LEU A 273 4.61 -2.88 2.86
C LEU A 273 5.70 -3.77 3.45
N LEU A 274 5.38 -5.04 3.73
CA LEU A 274 6.32 -6.00 4.35
C LEU A 274 7.10 -6.86 3.35
N GLY A 275 7.13 -6.49 2.06
CA GLY A 275 7.90 -7.23 1.07
C GLY A 275 7.22 -8.48 0.52
N THR A 276 5.94 -8.71 0.85
CA THR A 276 5.11 -9.77 0.26
C THR A 276 4.71 -9.45 -1.17
#